data_AF-A0A378AYH6-F1
#
_entry.id   AF-A0A378AYH6-F1
#
_cell.length_a   1.000
_cell.length_b   1.000
_cell.length_c   1.000
_cell.angle_alpha   90.00
_cell.angle_beta   90.00
_cell.angle_gamma   90.00
#
_symmetry.space_group_name_H-M   'P 1'
#
loop_
_entity.id
_entity.type
_entity.pdbx_description
1 polymer ?
#
loop_
_entity_poly.entity_id
_entity_poly.type
_entity_poly.pdbx_seq_one_letter_code
_entity_poly.pdbx_strand_id
1 'polypeptide(L)'
;MLGARIRAAEVAKRQQAEASTRRNLLGSGDRSDRNRTYNFPQGRVTDHRINLTLYRLDEAMEGKLDMLIEPIVQEHQADQLAALSEQE
;
A
#
# COMPACT_ATOMS: atom_id res chain seq x y z
N MET A 1 -1.93 35.24 -23.39
CA MET A 1 -0.65 34.49 -23.39
C MET A 1 -0.13 34.20 -21.98
N LEU A 2 0.10 35.20 -21.11
CA LEU A 2 0.70 34.99 -19.78
C LEU A 2 -0.12 34.04 -18.86
N GLY A 3 -1.42 34.23 -18.73
CA GLY A 3 -2.27 33.38 -17.87
C GLY A 3 -2.30 31.90 -18.30
N ALA A 4 -2.18 31.64 -19.61
CA ALA A 4 -2.06 30.28 -20.13
C ALA A 4 -0.72 29.63 -19.72
N ARG A 5 0.38 30.40 -19.73
CA ARG A 5 1.70 29.91 -19.29
C ARG A 5 1.75 29.63 -17.79
N ILE A 6 1.15 30.49 -16.96
CA ILE A 6 1.06 30.28 -15.51
C ILE A 6 0.26 29.02 -15.20
N ARG A 7 -0.92 28.85 -15.84
CA ARG A 7 -1.73 27.64 -15.66
C ARG A 7 -1.00 26.37 -16.12
N ALA A 8 -0.30 26.43 -17.25
CA ALA A 8 0.48 25.31 -17.74
C ALA A 8 1.60 24.91 -16.76
N ALA A 9 2.29 25.88 -16.17
CA ALA A 9 3.32 25.63 -15.17
C ALA A 9 2.76 24.96 -13.90
N GLU A 10 1.60 25.42 -13.41
CA GLU A 10 0.96 24.83 -12.22
C GLU A 10 0.47 23.41 -12.47
N VAL A 11 -0.13 23.15 -13.64
CA VAL A 11 -0.54 21.80 -14.05
C VAL A 11 0.67 20.88 -14.14
N ALA A 12 1.77 21.32 -14.75
CA ALA A 12 2.99 20.54 -14.84
C ALA A 12 3.56 20.21 -13.45
N LYS A 13 3.60 21.20 -12.54
CA LYS A 13 4.05 21.01 -11.16
C LYS A 13 3.21 19.98 -10.42
N ARG A 14 1.87 20.06 -10.53
CA ARG A 14 0.95 19.10 -9.92
C ARG A 14 1.13 17.69 -10.50
N GLN A 15 1.23 17.57 -11.82
CA GLN A 15 1.47 16.28 -12.48
C GLN A 15 2.80 15.65 -12.03
N GLN A 16 3.84 16.46 -11.86
CA GLN A 16 5.14 15.97 -11.39
C GLN A 16 5.06 15.46 -9.95
N ALA A 17 4.35 16.17 -9.06
CA ALA A 17 4.11 15.72 -7.69
C ALA A 17 3.32 14.40 -7.66
N GLU A 18 2.20 14.32 -8.39
CA GLU A 18 1.39 13.10 -8.50
C GLU A 18 2.19 11.92 -9.07
N ALA A 19 3.00 12.17 -10.10
CA ALA A 19 3.86 11.14 -10.71
C ALA A 19 4.93 10.63 -9.73
N SER A 20 5.52 11.53 -8.93
CA SER A 20 6.48 11.14 -7.89
C SER A 20 5.82 10.30 -6.80
N THR A 21 4.67 10.73 -6.28
CA THR A 21 3.93 9.99 -5.25
C THR A 21 3.50 8.62 -5.78
N ARG A 22 2.96 8.56 -7.01
CA ARG A 22 2.57 7.30 -7.65
C ARG A 22 3.74 6.34 -7.80
N ARG A 23 4.91 6.84 -8.24
CA ARG A 23 6.11 6.01 -8.38
C ARG A 23 6.53 5.40 -7.05
N ASN A 24 6.48 6.18 -5.97
CA ASN A 24 6.84 5.69 -4.64
C ASN A 24 5.84 4.64 -4.12
N LEU A 25 4.54 4.83 -4.37
CA LEU A 25 3.50 3.89 -3.91
C LEU A 25 3.46 2.57 -4.69
N LEU A 26 3.75 2.61 -6.00
CA LEU A 26 3.77 1.41 -6.84
C LEU A 26 5.09 0.62 -6.72
N GLY A 27 6.14 1.26 -6.18
CA GLY A 27 7.47 0.67 -6.09
C GLY A 27 8.14 0.52 -7.46
N SER A 28 9.16 -0.35 -7.50
CA SER A 28 9.92 -0.63 -8.73
C SER A 28 9.21 -1.59 -9.68
N GLY A 29 8.15 -2.25 -9.19
CA GLY A 29 7.47 -3.34 -9.88
C GLY A 29 8.18 -4.69 -9.76
N ASP A 30 9.27 -4.78 -8.98
CA ASP A 30 9.93 -6.05 -8.69
C ASP A 30 9.08 -6.95 -7.78
N ARG A 31 9.32 -8.26 -7.86
CA ARG A 31 8.62 -9.26 -7.04
C ARG A 31 8.93 -9.13 -5.55
N SER A 32 10.05 -8.51 -5.18
CA SER A 32 10.40 -8.23 -3.79
C SER A 32 9.48 -7.19 -3.14
N ASP A 33 8.96 -6.24 -3.92
CA ASP A 33 8.09 -5.14 -3.47
C ASP A 33 6.61 -5.56 -3.31
N ARG A 34 6.32 -6.87 -3.34
CA ARG A 34 4.94 -7.36 -3.36
C ARG A 34 4.27 -7.24 -2.00
N ASN A 35 3.10 -6.59 -1.97
CA ASN A 35 2.29 -6.52 -0.74
C ASN A 35 1.63 -7.86 -0.39
N ARG A 36 1.03 -8.54 -1.38
CA ARG A 36 0.24 -9.77 -1.17
C ARG A 36 0.50 -10.81 -2.24
N THR A 37 0.21 -12.07 -1.93
CA THR A 37 0.19 -13.18 -2.89
C THR A 37 -1.10 -13.95 -2.75
N TYR A 38 -1.86 -14.01 -3.85
CA TYR A 38 -3.08 -14.79 -3.95
C TYR A 38 -2.76 -16.10 -4.65
N ASN A 39 -2.96 -17.23 -3.96
CA ASN A 39 -2.69 -18.57 -4.46
C ASN A 39 -4.00 -19.34 -4.57
N PHE A 40 -4.56 -19.37 -5.78
CA PHE A 40 -5.83 -20.03 -6.09
C PHE A 40 -5.80 -21.55 -5.91
N PRO A 41 -4.80 -22.31 -6.40
CA PRO A 41 -4.75 -23.76 -6.19
C PRO A 41 -4.81 -24.20 -4.73
N GLN A 42 -4.26 -23.39 -3.82
CA GLN A 42 -4.22 -23.68 -2.38
C GLN A 42 -5.23 -22.85 -1.57
N GLY A 43 -6.09 -22.06 -2.23
CA GLY A 43 -7.11 -21.25 -1.59
C GLY A 43 -6.60 -20.25 -0.55
N ARG A 44 -5.35 -19.78 -0.67
CA ARG A 44 -4.71 -18.93 0.35
C ARG A 44 -4.31 -17.55 -0.16
N VAL A 45 -4.32 -16.60 0.77
CA VAL A 45 -3.76 -15.25 0.59
C VAL A 45 -2.69 -15.03 1.65
N THR A 46 -1.52 -14.55 1.23
CA THR A 46 -0.43 -14.17 2.15
C THR A 46 -0.14 -12.69 1.99
N ASP A 47 -0.16 -11.94 3.08
CA ASP A 47 0.31 -10.55 3.15
C ASP A 47 1.75 -10.53 3.66
N HIS A 48 2.67 -9.99 2.86
CA HIS A 48 4.11 -10.00 3.15
C HIS A 48 4.54 -8.84 4.05
N ARG A 49 3.66 -7.87 4.31
CA ARG A 49 3.98 -6.73 5.19
C ARG A 49 4.13 -7.17 6.64
N ILE A 50 3.29 -8.12 7.06
CA ILE A 50 3.27 -8.68 8.43
C ILE A 50 3.44 -10.21 8.44
N ASN A 51 3.73 -10.83 7.29
CA ASN A 51 3.83 -12.28 7.09
C ASN A 51 2.58 -13.09 7.50
N LEU A 52 1.38 -12.48 7.41
CA LEU A 52 0.11 -13.13 7.71
C LEU A 52 -0.34 -14.01 6.53
N THR A 53 -0.73 -15.25 6.80
CA THR A 53 -1.31 -16.17 5.79
C THR A 53 -2.70 -16.63 6.21
N LEU A 54 -3.68 -16.46 5.32
CA LEU A 54 -5.07 -16.91 5.52
C LEU A 54 -5.46 -17.93 4.43
N TYR A 55 -6.18 -18.97 4.82
CA TYR A 55 -6.70 -20.03 3.93
C TYR A 55 -8.18 -19.78 3.55
N ARG A 56 -8.53 -18.52 3.28
CA ARG A 56 -9.91 -18.09 3.00
C ARG A 56 -9.92 -17.14 1.81
N LEU A 57 -9.25 -17.54 0.72
CA LEU A 57 -9.11 -16.70 -0.47
C LEU A 57 -10.46 -16.30 -1.06
N ASP A 58 -11.40 -17.23 -1.15
CA ASP A 58 -12.72 -16.98 -1.75
C ASP A 58 -13.48 -15.89 -0.98
N GLU A 59 -13.48 -15.96 0.35
CA GLU A 59 -14.11 -14.94 1.21
C GLU A 59 -13.46 -13.56 1.05
N ALA A 60 -12.12 -13.52 0.92
CA ALA A 60 -11.42 -12.27 0.67
C ALA A 60 -11.78 -11.69 -0.71
N MET A 61 -11.92 -12.54 -1.73
CA MET A 61 -12.31 -12.14 -3.09
C MET A 61 -13.78 -11.70 -3.17
N GLU A 62 -14.64 -12.24 -2.32
CA GLU A 62 -16.04 -11.81 -2.13
C GLU A 62 -16.17 -10.48 -1.36
N GLY A 63 -15.06 -9.92 -0.87
CA GLY A 63 -15.02 -8.59 -0.25
C GLY A 63 -14.91 -8.59 1.28
N LYS A 64 -14.80 -9.76 1.94
CA LYS A 64 -14.56 -9.85 3.39
C LYS A 64 -13.09 -9.59 3.72
N LEU A 65 -12.65 -8.35 3.52
CA LEU A 65 -11.26 -7.94 3.65
C LEU A 65 -10.86 -7.54 5.08
N ASP A 66 -11.80 -7.42 6.01
CA ASP A 66 -11.54 -6.98 7.38
C ASP A 66 -10.50 -7.87 8.07
N MET A 67 -10.59 -9.20 7.85
CA MET A 67 -9.63 -10.18 8.34
C MET A 67 -8.18 -9.97 7.86
N LEU A 68 -8.00 -9.24 6.75
CA LEU A 68 -6.69 -8.87 6.22
C LEU A 68 -6.27 -7.47 6.63
N ILE A 69 -7.21 -6.53 6.75
CA ILE A 69 -6.90 -5.12 6.98
C ILE A 69 -6.65 -4.86 8.48
N GLU A 70 -7.49 -5.42 9.34
CA GLU A 70 -7.45 -5.15 10.78
C GLU A 70 -6.12 -5.58 11.43
N PRO A 71 -5.56 -6.78 11.16
CA PRO A 71 -4.24 -7.14 11.69
C PRO A 71 -3.12 -6.20 11.23
N ILE A 72 -3.20 -5.69 10.00
CA ILE A 72 -2.18 -4.78 9.45
C ILE A 72 -2.23 -3.42 10.13
N VAL A 73 -3.44 -2.93 10.41
CA VAL A 73 -3.63 -1.68 11.14
C VAL A 73 -3.12 -1.83 12.57
N GLN A 74 -3.38 -2.96 13.23
CA GLN A 74 -2.92 -3.22 14.59
C GLN A 74 -1.38 -3.28 14.67
N GLU A 75 -0.73 -4.05 13.80
CA GLU A 75 0.74 -4.10 13.72
C GLU A 75 1.33 -2.71 13.46
N HIS A 76 0.75 -1.95 12.53
CA HIS A 76 1.22 -0.59 12.24
C HIS A 76 1.10 0.35 13.45
N GLN A 77 0.01 0.26 14.21
CA GLN A 77 -0.16 1.03 15.44
C GLN A 77 0.86 0.62 16.51
N ALA A 78 1.13 -0.68 16.65
CA ALA A 78 2.15 -1.18 17.56
C ALA A 78 3.55 -0.67 17.18
N ASP A 79 3.91 -0.70 15.90
CA ASP A 79 5.17 -0.17 15.39
C ASP A 79 5.33 1.34 15.69
N GLN A 80 4.27 2.12 15.47
CA GLN A 80 4.28 3.56 15.77
C GLN A 80 4.48 3.83 17.27
N LEU A 81 3.81 3.07 18.13
CA LEU A 81 3.95 3.18 19.59
C LEU A 81 5.35 2.77 20.06
N ALA A 82 5.90 1.70 19.50
CA ALA A 82 7.26 1.25 19.79
C ALA A 82 8.29 2.33 19.40
N ALA A 83 8.19 2.88 18.18
CA ALA A 83 9.07 3.94 17.71
C ALA A 83 9.02 5.20 18.58
N LEU A 84 7.85 5.55 19.14
CA LEU A 84 7.72 6.65 20.08
C LEU A 84 8.40 6.36 21.42
N SER A 85 8.29 5.13 21.93
CA SER A 85 8.91 4.72 23.20
C SER A 85 10.44 4.61 23.15
N GLU A 86 11.01 4.33 21.97
CA GLU A 86 12.48 4.29 21.77
C GLU A 86 13.12 5.69 21.62
N GLN A 87 12.31 6.73 21.40
CA GLN A 87 12.77 8.12 21.32
C GLN A 87 12.84 8.82 22.68
N GLU A 88 12.33 8.18 23.75
CA GLU A 88 12.43 8.62 25.15
C GLU A 88 13.66 8.02 25.85
#